data_AF-A0A7G9RJN1-F1
#
_entry.id   AF-A0A7G9RJN1-F1
#
_cell.length_a   1.000
_cell.length_b   1.000
_cell.length_c   1.000
_cell.angle_alpha   90.00
_cell.angle_beta   90.00
_cell.angle_gamma   90.00
#
_symmetry.space_group_name_H-M   'P 1'
#
loop_
_entity.id
_entity.type
_entity.pdbx_description
1 polymer ?
#
loop_
_entity_poly.entity_id
_entity_poly.type
_entity_poly.pdbx_seq_one_letter_code
_entity_poly.pdbx_strand_id
1 'polypeptide(L)'
;MKPRLTAAFGAVGVAAMLVLTGCAGSSEKKVEKGIAAQIKQDVTPSGDKLVSVQPYRVSCNLGQSQVQTTYQCPVIGADWTSARAGIARLTIGVPNVKDVNVTGADFHFGSSEVIRVRSKSSVQPEGSSYPATSFDVPLTFVEKLAYSPRSWVRVYTGERFSDANINTGEETGKAVESLAYFMKSVDEVSGRTPSPAAKGGGLFDRLGIGGDEGSSGGGVEGMHPR
;
A
#
# COMPACT_ATOMS: atom_id res chain seq x y z
N MET A 1 37.70 43.49 -20.31
CA MET A 1 37.99 44.66 -19.45
C MET A 1 36.67 45.26 -18.99
N LYS A 2 36.32 45.14 -17.70
CA LYS A 2 35.34 46.00 -17.00
C LYS A 2 36.09 47.28 -16.53
N PRO A 3 35.46 48.34 -16.01
CA PRO A 3 34.03 48.68 -15.83
C PRO A 3 33.72 50.14 -16.23
N ARG A 4 32.52 50.65 -15.95
CA ARG A 4 32.34 51.91 -15.18
C ARG A 4 30.89 52.11 -14.73
N LEU A 5 30.77 52.44 -13.45
CA LEU A 5 29.58 52.87 -12.71
C LEU A 5 29.44 54.40 -12.82
N THR A 6 28.21 54.88 -12.91
CA THR A 6 27.79 56.26 -12.59
C THR A 6 26.31 56.18 -12.20
N ALA A 7 25.97 56.46 -10.92
CA ALA A 7 25.42 57.73 -10.42
C ALA A 7 23.91 57.89 -10.79
N ALA A 8 22.98 58.41 -10.00
CA ALA A 8 23.00 59.22 -8.79
C ALA A 8 21.58 59.24 -8.16
N PHE A 9 21.54 59.50 -6.85
CA PHE A 9 20.61 60.31 -6.04
C PHE A 9 19.15 60.61 -6.47
N GLY A 10 18.24 60.48 -5.50
CA GLY A 10 16.93 61.16 -5.41
C GLY A 10 15.95 60.37 -4.53
N ALA A 11 15.98 60.50 -3.20
CA ALA A 11 15.26 61.49 -2.38
C ALA A 11 13.76 61.17 -2.16
N VAL A 12 13.47 60.80 -0.90
CA VAL A 12 12.37 61.26 -0.03
C VAL A 12 10.91 61.07 -0.49
N GLY A 13 10.18 60.30 0.32
CA GLY A 13 8.79 60.60 0.69
C GLY A 13 7.75 59.56 0.24
N VAL A 14 7.18 58.84 1.21
CA VAL A 14 5.78 58.98 1.67
C VAL A 14 5.49 57.81 2.62
N ALA A 15 5.02 58.16 3.81
CA ALA A 15 4.55 57.24 4.83
C ALA A 15 3.15 56.70 4.51
N ALA A 16 2.89 55.52 5.06
CA ALA A 16 1.59 54.97 5.44
C ALA A 16 0.62 54.54 4.32
N MET A 17 0.47 53.21 4.17
CA MET A 17 -0.84 52.58 4.34
C MET A 17 -0.69 51.17 4.91
N LEU A 18 -1.25 50.99 6.10
CA LEU A 18 -1.57 49.70 6.70
C LEU A 18 -2.52 48.95 5.77
N VAL A 19 -2.05 47.90 5.11
CA VAL A 19 -2.94 46.86 4.57
C VAL A 19 -2.73 45.62 5.42
N LEU A 20 -3.74 45.33 6.23
CA LEU A 20 -3.96 44.04 6.86
C LEU A 20 -4.05 42.97 5.76
N THR A 21 -2.91 42.42 5.35
CA THR A 21 -2.88 41.09 4.75
C THR A 21 -2.61 40.13 5.88
N GLY A 22 -3.70 39.54 6.38
CA GLY A 22 -3.59 38.39 7.26
C GLY A 22 -2.73 37.35 6.56
N CYS A 23 -1.54 37.12 7.10
CA CYS A 23 -0.82 35.88 6.92
C CYS A 23 -1.67 34.78 7.56
N ALA A 24 -2.77 34.41 6.90
CA ALA A 24 -3.29 33.06 7.01
C ALA A 24 -2.18 32.20 6.40
N GLY A 25 -1.23 31.82 7.26
CA GLY A 25 -0.30 30.75 6.97
C GLY A 25 -1.15 29.58 6.55
N SER A 26 -1.23 29.39 5.24
CA SER A 26 -1.64 28.14 4.63
C SER A 26 -0.57 27.18 5.08
N SER A 27 -0.78 26.64 6.28
CA SER A 27 -0.17 25.41 6.69
C SER A 27 -0.62 24.46 5.60
N GLU A 28 0.30 24.20 4.68
CA GLU A 28 0.22 23.12 3.72
C GLU A 28 0.01 21.87 4.56
N LYS A 29 -1.26 21.58 4.87
CA LYS A 29 -1.67 20.26 5.29
C LYS A 29 -1.22 19.40 4.13
N LYS A 30 -0.11 18.69 4.31
CA LYS A 30 0.20 17.50 3.52
C LYS A 30 -1.10 16.70 3.52
N VAL A 31 -1.84 16.80 2.43
CA VAL A 31 -2.98 15.92 2.18
C VAL A 31 -2.32 14.56 2.10
N GLU A 32 -2.44 13.78 3.18
CA GLU A 32 -2.00 12.39 3.19
C GLU A 32 -2.85 11.70 2.12
N LYS A 33 -2.31 11.59 0.90
CA LYS A 33 -2.99 10.93 -0.21
C LYS A 33 -3.26 9.50 0.26
N GLY A 34 -4.55 9.14 0.35
CA GLY A 34 -4.98 7.81 0.78
C GLY A 34 -4.29 6.71 -0.03
N ILE A 35 -4.23 5.49 0.53
CA ILE A 35 -3.48 4.36 -0.05
C ILE A 35 -3.89 4.08 -1.51
N ALA A 36 -5.17 4.24 -1.85
CA ALA A 36 -5.69 4.14 -3.21
C ALA A 36 -4.95 5.03 -4.23
N ALA A 37 -4.61 6.26 -3.83
CA ALA A 37 -3.90 7.23 -4.67
C ALA A 37 -2.40 6.92 -4.83
N GLN A 38 -1.91 5.87 -4.18
CA GLN A 38 -0.51 5.42 -4.26
C GLN A 38 -0.36 4.16 -5.13
N ILE A 39 -1.47 3.65 -5.70
CA ILE A 39 -1.42 2.67 -6.79
C ILE A 39 -0.95 3.38 -8.06
N LYS A 40 0.08 2.84 -8.70
CA LYS A 40 0.58 3.33 -9.98
C LYS A 40 0.17 2.35 -11.07
N GLN A 41 -0.43 2.87 -12.13
CA GLN A 41 -0.72 2.13 -13.35
C GLN A 41 0.07 2.76 -14.50
N ASP A 42 0.63 1.92 -15.36
CA ASP A 42 1.44 2.37 -16.51
C ASP A 42 1.32 1.36 -17.67
N VAL A 43 1.86 1.71 -18.83
CA VAL A 43 1.96 0.84 -20.00
C VAL A 43 3.38 0.89 -20.54
N THR A 44 4.02 -0.27 -20.62
CA THR A 44 5.37 -0.41 -21.18
C THR A 44 5.40 -0.02 -22.68
N PRO A 45 6.59 0.26 -23.25
CA PRO A 45 6.74 0.46 -24.69
C PRO A 45 6.26 -0.73 -25.54
N SER A 46 6.25 -1.95 -25.01
CA SER A 46 5.72 -3.15 -25.66
C SER A 46 4.18 -3.26 -25.60
N GLY A 47 3.51 -2.33 -24.90
CA GLY A 47 2.06 -2.34 -24.71
C GLY A 47 1.58 -3.14 -23.50
N ASP A 48 2.49 -3.71 -22.70
CA ASP A 48 2.12 -4.43 -21.48
C ASP A 48 1.69 -3.46 -20.38
N LYS A 49 0.54 -3.75 -19.76
CA LYS A 49 0.02 -3.00 -18.63
C LYS A 49 0.84 -3.32 -17.38
N LEU A 50 1.07 -2.31 -16.56
CA LEU A 50 1.77 -2.40 -15.29
C LEU A 50 0.88 -1.88 -14.17
N VAL A 51 0.88 -2.57 -13.04
CA VAL A 51 0.29 -2.09 -11.78
C VAL A 51 1.34 -2.25 -10.70
N SER A 52 1.49 -1.25 -9.83
CA SER A 52 2.41 -1.35 -8.69
C SER A 52 1.90 -0.58 -7.48
N VAL A 53 2.29 -1.07 -6.31
CA VAL A 53 2.07 -0.42 -5.02
C VAL A 53 3.35 -0.48 -4.22
N GLN A 54 3.74 0.65 -3.64
CA GLN A 54 4.93 0.70 -2.78
C GLN A 54 4.74 -0.13 -1.50
N PRO A 55 5.83 -0.55 -0.83
CA PRO A 55 5.70 -1.31 0.39
C PRO A 55 5.08 -0.54 1.56
N TYR A 56 4.10 -1.15 2.22
CA TYR A 56 3.48 -0.64 3.45
C TYR A 56 3.69 -1.59 4.63
N ARG A 57 3.67 -1.04 5.85
CA ARG A 57 3.81 -1.83 7.07
C ARG A 57 2.62 -2.77 7.28
N VAL A 58 2.92 -3.97 7.73
CA VAL A 58 1.94 -4.90 8.30
C VAL A 58 1.45 -4.42 9.68
N SER A 59 0.40 -5.03 10.23
CA SER A 59 -0.11 -4.63 11.55
C SER A 59 0.87 -5.07 12.65
N CYS A 60 1.50 -4.07 13.26
CA CYS A 60 2.38 -4.24 14.40
C CYS A 60 1.81 -3.52 15.63
N ASN A 61 0.57 -3.82 15.97
CA ASN A 61 -0.03 -3.37 17.22
C ASN A 61 -0.17 -4.59 18.13
N LEU A 62 0.23 -4.42 19.39
CA LEU A 62 0.37 -5.41 20.47
C LEU A 62 1.74 -6.10 20.60
N GLY A 63 2.37 -5.82 21.74
CA GLY A 63 3.67 -6.35 22.13
C GLY A 63 3.64 -7.84 22.46
N GLN A 64 4.73 -8.51 22.09
CA GLN A 64 5.37 -9.44 23.00
C GLN A 64 5.89 -8.62 24.19
N SER A 65 5.01 -8.45 25.18
CA SER A 65 5.36 -7.92 26.49
C SER A 65 6.59 -8.68 27.02
N GLN A 66 7.65 -7.94 27.35
CA GLN A 66 8.79 -8.35 28.17
C GLN A 66 9.93 -9.20 27.56
N VAL A 67 9.91 -9.62 26.29
CA VAL A 67 11.09 -10.29 25.67
C VAL A 67 11.23 -9.96 24.18
N GLN A 68 11.79 -8.79 23.84
CA GLN A 68 12.71 -8.55 22.71
C GLN A 68 12.68 -7.09 22.27
N THR A 69 13.84 -6.45 22.37
CA THR A 69 14.16 -5.07 21.96
C THR A 69 14.35 -4.90 20.44
N THR A 70 13.63 -5.64 19.60
CA THR A 70 13.76 -5.57 18.13
C THR A 70 12.42 -5.49 17.42
N TYR A 71 11.80 -4.30 17.46
CA TYR A 71 10.66 -3.95 16.60
C TYR A 71 11.08 -3.92 15.12
N GLN A 72 10.97 -5.06 14.45
CA GLN A 72 11.22 -5.19 13.01
C GLN A 72 9.91 -5.51 12.31
N CYS A 73 9.14 -4.46 12.02
CA CYS A 73 7.87 -4.56 11.30
C CYS A 73 8.09 -4.65 9.80
N PRO A 74 7.88 -5.82 9.18
CA PRO A 74 8.07 -5.93 7.76
C PRO A 74 7.13 -5.00 6.98
N VAL A 75 7.58 -4.63 5.80
CA VAL A 75 6.77 -3.93 4.81
C VAL A 75 6.54 -4.85 3.62
N ILE A 76 5.36 -4.75 3.03
CA ILE A 76 4.95 -5.55 1.88
C ILE A 76 4.42 -4.62 0.79
N GLY A 77 4.94 -4.77 -0.42
CA GLY A 77 4.46 -4.11 -1.63
C GLY A 77 4.37 -5.12 -2.78
N ALA A 78 3.83 -4.70 -3.92
CA ALA A 78 3.66 -5.58 -5.06
C ALA A 78 3.73 -4.84 -6.39
N ASP A 79 4.18 -5.53 -7.42
CA ASP A 79 4.01 -5.13 -8.81
C ASP A 79 3.55 -6.29 -9.69
N TRP A 80 2.88 -5.97 -10.79
CA TRP A 80 2.33 -6.94 -11.74
C TRP A 80 2.40 -6.37 -13.15
N THR A 81 2.56 -7.27 -14.12
CA THR A 81 2.58 -6.95 -15.54
C THR A 81 1.69 -7.91 -16.33
N SER A 82 1.00 -7.40 -17.35
CA SER A 82 0.21 -8.25 -18.26
C SER A 82 1.06 -9.25 -19.03
N ALA A 83 2.36 -8.98 -19.22
CA ALA A 83 3.31 -9.91 -19.83
C ALA A 83 3.43 -11.24 -19.05
N ARG A 84 3.13 -11.21 -17.74
CA ARG A 84 3.15 -12.37 -16.84
C ARG A 84 1.87 -12.41 -16.01
N ALA A 85 0.71 -12.42 -16.68
CA ALA A 85 -0.59 -12.20 -16.05
C ALA A 85 -0.90 -13.06 -14.80
N GLY A 86 -0.38 -14.29 -14.70
CA GLY A 86 -0.59 -15.18 -13.55
C GLY A 86 0.37 -14.99 -12.37
N ILE A 87 1.43 -14.17 -12.52
CA ILE A 87 2.49 -13.99 -11.53
C ILE A 87 2.59 -12.52 -11.14
N ALA A 88 2.61 -12.25 -9.84
CA ALA A 88 2.97 -10.96 -9.28
C ALA A 88 4.38 -11.01 -8.71
N ARG A 89 5.03 -9.85 -8.64
CA ARG A 89 6.24 -9.66 -7.88
C ARG A 89 5.88 -9.07 -6.53
N LEU A 90 6.12 -9.83 -5.46
CA LEU A 90 5.90 -9.40 -4.09
C LEU A 90 7.22 -8.90 -3.50
N THR A 91 7.24 -7.66 -3.04
CA THR A 91 8.41 -7.07 -2.39
C THR A 91 8.22 -7.10 -0.89
N ILE A 92 9.14 -7.77 -0.19
CA ILE A 92 9.19 -7.85 1.27
C ILE A 92 10.42 -7.12 1.74
N GLY A 93 10.25 -6.18 2.66
CA GLY A 93 11.37 -5.46 3.29
C GLY A 93 11.28 -5.46 4.80
N VAL A 94 12.42 -5.27 5.46
CA VAL A 94 12.50 -5.16 6.92
C VAL A 94 13.20 -3.86 7.30
N PRO A 95 12.44 -2.78 7.56
CA PRO A 95 13.00 -1.52 8.04
C PRO A 95 13.84 -1.72 9.31
N ASN A 96 14.86 -0.87 9.47
CA ASN A 96 15.79 -0.87 10.61
C ASN A 96 16.71 -2.11 10.73
N VAL A 97 16.67 -3.04 9.77
CA VAL A 97 17.74 -4.02 9.54
C VAL A 97 18.74 -3.41 8.56
N LYS A 98 20.04 -3.68 8.76
CA LYS A 98 21.09 -3.27 7.81
C LYS A 98 21.83 -4.50 7.30
N ASP A 99 22.33 -4.41 6.08
CA ASP A 99 23.33 -5.30 5.51
C ASP A 99 22.95 -6.79 5.40
N VAL A 100 21.65 -7.12 5.52
CA VAL A 100 21.14 -8.50 5.38
C VAL A 100 19.84 -8.49 4.60
N ASN A 101 19.87 -9.07 3.39
CA ASN A 101 18.69 -9.19 2.53
C ASN A 101 17.67 -10.19 3.08
N VAL A 102 16.40 -9.99 2.70
CA VAL A 102 15.34 -10.95 2.98
C VAL A 102 15.59 -12.22 2.15
N THR A 103 15.75 -13.36 2.82
CA THR A 103 16.01 -14.64 2.16
C THR A 103 14.73 -15.39 1.84
N GLY A 104 13.64 -15.08 2.54
CA GLY A 104 12.32 -15.65 2.31
C GLY A 104 11.32 -15.21 3.37
N ALA A 105 10.09 -15.69 3.24
CA ALA A 105 9.06 -15.51 4.26
C ALA A 105 8.08 -16.67 4.29
N ASP A 106 7.56 -16.99 5.48
CA ASP A 106 6.47 -17.95 5.67
C ASP A 106 5.21 -17.19 6.05
N PHE A 107 4.19 -17.30 5.20
CA PHE A 107 2.90 -16.66 5.41
C PHE A 107 1.92 -17.69 5.95
N HIS A 108 1.40 -17.41 7.13
CA HIS A 108 0.46 -18.26 7.84
C HIS A 108 -0.95 -17.71 7.65
N PHE A 109 -1.88 -18.59 7.29
CA PHE A 109 -3.30 -18.26 7.09
C PHE A 109 -4.19 -19.16 7.94
N GLY A 110 -5.08 -18.55 8.73
CA GLY A 110 -6.01 -19.30 9.57
C GLY A 110 -5.28 -20.17 10.58
N SER A 111 -5.70 -21.43 10.72
CA SER A 111 -5.21 -22.34 11.77
C SER A 111 -4.03 -23.24 11.38
N SER A 112 -3.77 -23.46 10.08
CA SER A 112 -2.81 -24.51 9.68
C SER A 112 -2.13 -24.29 8.34
N GLU A 113 -2.57 -23.33 7.53
CA GLU A 113 -1.99 -23.16 6.21
C GLU A 113 -0.73 -22.29 6.26
N VAL A 114 0.33 -22.77 5.62
CA VAL A 114 1.61 -22.07 5.53
C VAL A 114 2.08 -22.04 4.08
N ILE A 115 2.27 -20.84 3.54
CA ILE A 115 2.81 -20.63 2.20
C ILE A 115 4.22 -20.07 2.33
N ARG A 116 5.20 -20.82 1.83
CA ARG A 116 6.62 -20.46 1.88
C ARG A 116 7.02 -19.73 0.61
N VAL A 117 7.36 -18.46 0.74
CA VAL A 117 7.87 -17.63 -0.36
C VAL A 117 9.38 -17.68 -0.34
N ARG A 118 9.98 -18.27 -1.39
CA ARG A 118 11.44 -18.43 -1.56
C ARG A 118 11.93 -18.11 -2.98
N SER A 119 11.05 -18.08 -3.99
CA SER A 119 11.41 -17.86 -5.39
C SER A 119 11.73 -16.38 -5.64
N LYS A 120 13.00 -15.99 -5.55
CA LYS A 120 13.43 -14.61 -5.81
C LYS A 120 13.11 -14.22 -7.25
N SER A 121 12.58 -13.01 -7.42
CA SER A 121 12.36 -12.43 -8.75
C SER A 121 13.70 -12.10 -9.42
N SER A 122 13.76 -12.16 -10.75
CA SER A 122 14.93 -11.70 -11.52
C SER A 122 15.14 -10.18 -11.43
N VAL A 123 14.09 -9.44 -11.10
CA VAL A 123 14.12 -8.00 -10.87
C VAL A 123 13.99 -7.76 -9.37
N GLN A 124 14.97 -7.06 -8.81
CA GLN A 124 15.05 -6.74 -7.38
C GLN A 124 14.79 -5.25 -7.15
N PRO A 125 14.33 -4.85 -5.96
CA PRO A 125 14.02 -3.45 -5.69
C PRO A 125 15.32 -2.62 -5.65
N GLU A 126 15.41 -1.59 -6.48
CA GLU A 126 16.55 -0.69 -6.52
C GLU A 126 16.38 0.45 -5.49
N GLY A 127 17.49 0.87 -4.85
CA GLY A 127 17.52 2.10 -4.05
C GLY A 127 16.67 2.09 -2.77
N SER A 128 16.33 0.92 -2.21
CA SER A 128 15.64 0.83 -0.93
C SER A 128 16.55 1.27 0.23
N SER A 129 16.00 2.04 1.18
CA SER A 129 16.72 2.50 2.39
C SER A 129 16.86 1.42 3.47
N TYR A 130 16.32 0.24 3.21
CA TYR A 130 16.31 -0.92 4.08
C TYR A 130 16.38 -2.19 3.21
N PRO A 131 16.88 -3.32 3.73
CA PRO A 131 16.92 -4.56 2.98
C PRO A 131 15.53 -4.98 2.53
N ALA A 132 15.38 -5.13 1.22
CA ALA A 132 14.16 -5.59 0.58
C ALA A 132 14.50 -6.61 -0.49
N THR A 133 13.61 -7.58 -0.68
CA THR A 133 13.77 -8.61 -1.71
C THR A 133 12.43 -8.86 -2.35
N SER A 134 12.45 -8.92 -3.67
CA SER A 134 11.29 -9.24 -4.47
C SER A 134 11.25 -10.72 -4.80
N PHE A 135 10.06 -11.31 -4.72
CA PHE A 135 9.79 -12.71 -4.99
C PHE A 135 8.70 -12.84 -6.04
N ASP A 136 8.87 -13.78 -6.96
CA ASP A 136 7.80 -14.14 -7.89
C ASP A 136 6.81 -15.05 -7.17
N VAL A 137 5.54 -14.65 -7.14
CA VAL A 137 4.46 -15.37 -6.46
C VAL A 137 3.23 -15.47 -7.38
N PRO A 138 2.42 -16.53 -7.26
CA PRO A 138 1.13 -16.59 -7.96
C PRO A 138 0.26 -15.38 -7.60
N LEU A 139 -0.45 -14.82 -8.57
CA LEU A 139 -1.36 -13.69 -8.30
C LEU A 139 -2.46 -14.06 -7.29
N THR A 140 -2.90 -15.32 -7.29
CA THR A 140 -3.83 -15.89 -6.30
C THR A 140 -3.28 -15.84 -4.86
N PHE A 141 -1.96 -15.89 -4.68
CA PHE A 141 -1.34 -15.73 -3.37
C PHE A 141 -1.44 -14.29 -2.87
N VAL A 142 -1.22 -13.29 -3.74
CA VAL A 142 -1.38 -11.88 -3.38
C VAL A 142 -2.83 -11.56 -3.02
N GLU A 143 -3.77 -12.13 -3.78
CA GLU A 143 -5.20 -12.04 -3.48
C GLU A 143 -5.53 -12.63 -2.11
N LYS A 144 -5.01 -13.83 -1.82
CA LYS A 144 -5.17 -14.46 -0.50
C LYS A 144 -4.59 -13.58 0.61
N LEU A 145 -3.42 -12.99 0.40
CA LEU A 145 -2.77 -12.09 1.35
C LEU A 145 -3.58 -10.82 1.60
N ALA A 146 -4.22 -10.27 0.57
CA ALA A 146 -5.05 -9.07 0.66
C ALA A 146 -6.37 -9.30 1.41
N TYR A 147 -6.93 -10.52 1.39
CA TYR A 147 -8.31 -10.76 1.84
C TYR A 147 -8.46 -11.78 2.97
N SER A 148 -7.41 -12.54 3.31
CA SER A 148 -7.50 -13.54 4.38
C SER A 148 -7.45 -12.90 5.77
N PRO A 149 -8.45 -13.17 6.63
CA PRO A 149 -8.37 -12.81 8.04
C PRO A 149 -7.39 -13.73 8.78
N ARG A 150 -6.91 -13.30 9.94
CA ARG A 150 -6.02 -14.08 10.82
C ARG A 150 -4.80 -14.60 10.08
N SER A 151 -4.06 -13.68 9.49
CA SER A 151 -2.80 -13.93 8.80
C SER A 151 -1.63 -13.25 9.50
N TRP A 152 -0.50 -13.94 9.52
CA TRP A 152 0.77 -13.45 10.05
C TRP A 152 1.93 -13.97 9.20
N VAL A 153 3.08 -13.33 9.31
CA VAL A 153 4.27 -13.65 8.52
C VAL A 153 5.49 -13.80 9.40
N ARG A 154 6.30 -14.80 9.09
CA ARG A 154 7.69 -14.91 9.53
C ARG A 154 8.61 -14.51 8.39
N VAL A 155 9.38 -13.44 8.54
CA VAL A 155 10.34 -12.97 7.52
C VAL A 155 11.75 -13.38 7.93
N TYR A 156 12.48 -14.02 7.02
CA TYR A 156 13.85 -14.47 7.25
C TYR A 156 14.85 -13.49 6.67
N THR A 157 15.84 -13.09 7.48
CA THR A 157 16.98 -12.25 7.12
C THR A 157 18.26 -12.95 7.53
N GLY A 158 18.87 -13.69 6.60
CA GLY A 158 20.01 -14.57 6.92
C GLY A 158 19.61 -15.65 7.93
N GLU A 159 20.28 -15.68 9.08
CA GLU A 159 20.00 -16.60 10.19
C GLU A 159 18.94 -16.08 11.19
N ARG A 160 18.42 -14.87 10.98
CA ARG A 160 17.43 -14.24 11.86
C ARG A 160 16.04 -14.30 11.24
N PHE A 161 15.02 -14.20 12.08
CA PHE A 161 13.65 -14.03 11.64
C PHE A 161 12.90 -12.98 12.47
N SER A 162 11.87 -12.39 11.86
CA SER A 162 10.90 -11.53 12.54
C SER A 162 9.49 -11.99 12.25
N ASP A 163 8.66 -12.07 13.30
CA ASP A 163 7.25 -12.43 13.21
C ASP A 163 6.39 -11.17 13.30
N ALA A 164 5.38 -11.05 12.44
CA ALA A 164 4.46 -9.93 12.45
C ALA A 164 3.05 -10.31 11.98
N ASN A 165 2.03 -9.71 12.59
CA ASN A 165 0.65 -9.88 12.14
C ASN A 165 0.42 -9.09 10.85
N ILE A 166 -0.30 -9.69 9.91
CA ILE A 166 -0.71 -9.03 8.67
C ILE A 166 -2.14 -8.53 8.82
N ASN A 167 -3.04 -9.44 9.20
CA ASN A 167 -4.45 -9.18 9.45
C ASN A 167 -4.90 -10.03 10.63
N THR A 168 -5.31 -9.43 11.75
CA THR A 168 -5.82 -10.20 12.90
C THR A 168 -7.30 -10.55 12.79
N GLY A 169 -8.01 -9.95 11.82
CA GLY A 169 -9.46 -9.99 11.69
C GLY A 169 -10.16 -8.82 12.39
N GLU A 170 -9.58 -8.32 13.47
CA GLU A 170 -10.03 -7.10 14.18
C GLU A 170 -9.28 -5.86 13.68
N GLU A 171 -7.98 -6.03 13.40
CA GLU A 171 -7.10 -4.99 12.89
C GLU A 171 -6.53 -5.39 11.53
N THR A 172 -6.59 -4.45 10.60
CA THR A 172 -6.05 -4.58 9.25
C THR A 172 -4.89 -3.60 9.08
N GLY A 173 -3.68 -4.12 8.81
CA GLY A 173 -2.52 -3.27 8.56
C GLY A 173 -2.59 -2.56 7.19
N LYS A 174 -1.87 -1.43 7.05
CA LYS A 174 -1.81 -0.66 5.77
C LYS A 174 -1.36 -1.53 4.59
N ALA A 175 -0.52 -2.55 4.84
CA ALA A 175 -0.13 -3.54 3.83
C ALA A 175 -1.34 -4.25 3.20
N VAL A 176 -2.29 -4.73 4.01
CA VAL A 176 -3.46 -5.47 3.53
C VAL A 176 -4.35 -4.58 2.69
N GLU A 177 -4.64 -3.37 3.18
CA GLU A 177 -5.41 -2.37 2.45
C GLU A 177 -4.74 -2.02 1.10
N SER A 178 -3.42 -1.82 1.11
CA SER A 178 -2.65 -1.52 -0.11
C SER A 178 -2.67 -2.65 -1.13
N LEU A 179 -2.61 -3.91 -0.67
CA LEU A 179 -2.70 -5.08 -1.53
C LEU A 179 -4.12 -5.25 -2.07
N ALA A 180 -5.16 -4.93 -1.30
CA ALA A 180 -6.53 -4.95 -1.77
C ALA A 180 -6.78 -3.93 -2.89
N TYR A 181 -6.29 -2.69 -2.77
CA TYR A 181 -6.35 -1.69 -3.84
C TYR A 181 -5.52 -2.11 -5.06
N PHE A 182 -4.34 -2.68 -4.84
CA PHE A 182 -3.51 -3.24 -5.91
C PHE A 182 -4.26 -4.34 -6.69
N MET A 183 -4.87 -5.29 -5.98
CA MET A 183 -5.62 -6.38 -6.61
C MET A 183 -6.83 -5.85 -7.39
N LYS A 184 -7.56 -4.88 -6.84
CA LYS A 184 -8.65 -4.19 -7.56
C LYS A 184 -8.16 -3.60 -8.88
N SER A 185 -7.05 -2.86 -8.85
CA SER A 185 -6.48 -2.27 -10.07
C SER A 185 -6.00 -3.33 -11.06
N VAL A 186 -5.40 -4.44 -10.58
CA VAL A 186 -5.04 -5.56 -11.45
C VAL A 186 -6.29 -6.16 -12.12
N ASP A 187 -7.40 -6.30 -11.39
CA ASP A 187 -8.66 -6.85 -11.93
C ASP A 187 -9.23 -5.95 -13.02
N GLU A 188 -9.29 -4.65 -12.75
CA GLU A 188 -9.77 -3.63 -13.70
C GLU A 188 -8.94 -3.63 -15.00
N VAL A 189 -7.59 -3.65 -14.89
CA VAL A 189 -6.75 -3.56 -16.09
C VAL A 189 -6.60 -4.88 -16.82
N SER A 190 -6.68 -6.02 -16.13
CA SER A 190 -6.55 -7.35 -16.75
C SER A 190 -7.88 -7.87 -17.30
N GLY A 191 -9.01 -7.34 -16.84
CA GLY A 191 -10.34 -7.86 -17.16
C GLY A 191 -10.64 -9.20 -16.48
N ARG A 192 -9.81 -9.63 -15.51
CA ARG A 192 -10.06 -10.88 -14.77
C ARG A 192 -11.17 -10.65 -13.74
N THR A 193 -11.96 -11.69 -13.47
CA THR A 193 -12.91 -11.67 -12.37
C THR A 193 -12.19 -11.94 -11.04
N PRO A 194 -12.49 -11.19 -9.96
CA PRO A 194 -11.95 -11.47 -8.63
C PRO A 194 -12.31 -12.89 -8.16
N SER A 195 -11.40 -13.56 -7.45
CA SER A 195 -11.66 -14.91 -6.95
C SER A 195 -12.65 -14.91 -5.77
N PRO A 196 -13.21 -16.09 -5.39
CA PRO A 196 -14.09 -16.18 -4.22
C PRO A 196 -13.45 -15.68 -2.91
N ALA A 197 -12.13 -15.79 -2.78
CA ALA A 197 -11.40 -15.28 -1.61
C ALA A 197 -11.49 -13.76 -1.50
N ALA A 198 -11.53 -13.07 -2.64
CA ALA A 198 -11.83 -11.64 -2.70
C ALA A 198 -13.28 -11.38 -2.25
N LYS A 199 -14.25 -12.10 -2.81
CA LYS A 199 -15.68 -11.88 -2.55
C LYS A 199 -16.14 -12.16 -1.10
N GLY A 200 -15.39 -12.97 -0.34
CA GLY A 200 -15.76 -13.38 1.03
C GLY A 200 -15.26 -12.48 2.16
N GLY A 201 -14.45 -11.46 1.87
CA GLY A 201 -13.90 -10.56 2.89
C GLY A 201 -14.68 -9.26 2.97
N GLY A 202 -15.20 -8.89 4.16
CA GLY A 202 -15.89 -7.61 4.40
C GLY A 202 -15.04 -6.35 4.15
N LEU A 203 -13.78 -6.51 3.75
CA LEU A 203 -12.95 -5.44 3.21
C LEU A 203 -13.45 -4.94 1.85
N PHE A 204 -14.05 -5.79 1.01
CA PHE A 204 -14.65 -5.36 -0.27
C PHE A 204 -15.78 -4.34 -0.07
N ASP A 205 -16.66 -4.59 0.91
CA ASP A 205 -17.77 -3.69 1.26
C ASP A 205 -17.24 -2.36 1.81
N ARG A 206 -16.18 -2.41 2.64
CA ARG A 206 -15.52 -1.22 3.19
C ARG A 206 -14.79 -0.38 2.15
N LEU A 207 -14.34 -1.00 1.07
CA LEU A 207 -13.70 -0.33 -0.06
C LEU A 207 -14.72 0.14 -1.13
N GLY A 208 -16.02 -0.08 -0.91
CA GLY A 208 -17.09 0.31 -1.83
C GLY A 208 -17.08 -0.48 -3.14
N ILE A 209 -16.69 -1.75 -3.11
CA ILE A 209 -16.51 -2.62 -4.29
C ILE A 209 -17.68 -3.61 -4.46
N GLY A 210 -18.58 -3.72 -3.47
CA GLY A 210 -19.83 -4.45 -3.62
C GLY A 210 -20.74 -3.69 -4.60
N GLY A 211 -21.00 -4.30 -5.76
CA GLY A 211 -21.82 -3.69 -6.81
C GLY A 211 -23.23 -3.37 -6.33
N ASP A 212 -23.69 -2.19 -6.73
CA ASP A 212 -25.10 -1.82 -6.79
C ASP A 212 -25.85 -2.76 -7.76
N GLU A 213 -26.20 -3.96 -7.31
CA GLU A 213 -27.31 -4.71 -7.89
C GLU A 213 -28.54 -4.54 -6.99
N GLY A 214 -29.29 -3.47 -7.30
CA GLY A 214 -30.75 -3.44 -7.19
C GLY A 214 -31.36 -3.49 -5.80
N SER A 215 -31.28 -2.39 -5.05
CA SER A 215 -32.32 -2.04 -4.08
C SER A 215 -32.92 -0.68 -4.44
N SER A 216 -33.71 -0.64 -5.52
CA SER A 216 -34.53 0.52 -5.88
C SER A 216 -35.94 0.07 -6.30
N GLY A 217 -36.92 0.53 -5.50
CA GLY A 217 -38.36 0.31 -5.60
C GLY A 217 -38.91 -0.12 -4.22
N GLY A 218 -39.19 0.77 -3.24
CA GLY A 218 -40.14 1.89 -3.30
C GLY A 218 -41.57 1.33 -3.37
N GLY A 219 -42.52 1.57 -2.47
CA GLY A 219 -42.69 2.40 -1.29
C GLY A 219 -44.08 2.10 -0.70
N VAL A 220 -44.31 2.59 0.51
CA VAL A 220 -45.51 2.50 1.37
C VAL A 220 -46.88 2.80 0.72
N GLU A 221 -47.88 1.97 1.01
CA GLU A 221 -49.32 2.31 1.20
C GLU A 221 -49.98 1.03 1.77
N GLY A 222 -50.48 0.94 3.00
CA GLY A 222 -51.58 1.71 3.59
C GLY A 222 -52.79 0.77 3.77
N MET A 223 -53.48 0.86 4.92
CA MET A 223 -54.87 0.40 5.17
C MET A 223 -55.11 -1.05 5.70
N HIS A 224 -55.22 -1.17 7.03
CA HIS A 224 -56.31 -1.92 7.68
C HIS A 224 -57.64 -1.16 7.40
N PRO A 225 -58.80 -1.80 7.16
CA PRO A 225 -59.50 -2.76 8.06
C PRO A 225 -60.09 -3.97 7.29
N ARG A 226 -60.68 -5.03 7.87
CA ARG A 226 -61.56 -5.22 9.03
C ARG A 226 -61.28 -6.58 9.67
#